data_AF-A0A429MKA4-F1
#
_entry.id   AF-A0A429MKA4-F1
#
_cell.length_a   1.000
_cell.length_b   1.000
_cell.length_c   1.000
_cell.angle_alpha   90.00
_cell.angle_beta   90.00
_cell.angle_gamma   90.00
#
_symmetry.space_group_name_H-M   'P 1'
#
loop_
_entity.id
_entity.type
_entity.pdbx_description
1 polymer ?
#
loop_
_entity_poly.entity_id
_entity_poly.type
_entity_poly.pdbx_seq_one_letter_code
_entity_poly.pdbx_strand_id
1 'polypeptide(L)' 'MKWLQIHITVDQEQVEFTETLLMSLGAVSVTLDDAEDQALLEPLPGETPLWNKVIVTG' A
#
# COMPACT_ATOMS: atom_id res chain seq x y z
N MET A 1 -8.52 8.95 21.45
CA MET A 1 -8.23 9.89 20.35
C MET A 1 -9.00 9.42 19.12
N LYS A 2 -9.45 10.33 18.24
CA LYS A 2 -10.07 9.96 16.95
C LYS A 2 -9.05 10.22 15.86
N TRP A 3 -8.58 9.18 15.20
CA TRP A 3 -7.81 9.28 13.96
C TRP A 3 -8.76 9.06 12.78
N LEU A 4 -8.51 9.79 11.69
CA LEU A 4 -9.11 9.52 10.40
C LEU A 4 -8.18 8.57 9.65
N GLN A 5 -8.77 7.69 8.84
CA GLN A 5 -8.06 6.74 8.01
C GLN A 5 -8.44 7.02 6.57
N ILE A 6 -7.43 7.10 5.70
CA ILE A 6 -7.60 7.33 4.27
C ILE A 6 -7.24 6.05 3.55
N HIS A 7 -8.07 5.60 2.61
CA HIS A 7 -7.83 4.44 1.77
C HIS A 7 -7.77 4.88 0.31
N ILE A 8 -6.70 4.53 -0.39
CA ILE A 8 -6.48 4.90 -1.78
C ILE A 8 -6.10 3.64 -2.56
N THR A 9 -6.91 3.25 -3.54
CA THR A 9 -6.56 2.19 -4.48
C THR A 9 -5.68 2.75 -5.58
N VAL A 10 -4.49 2.19 -5.76
CA VAL A 10 -3.51 2.62 -6.76
C VAL A 10 -2.96 1.43 -7.55
N ASP A 11 -2.36 1.70 -8.71
CA ASP A 11 -1.54 0.71 -9.40
C ASP A 11 -0.25 0.42 -8.63
N GLN A 12 0.29 -0.80 -8.79
CA GLN A 12 1.52 -1.24 -8.13
C GLN A 12 2.67 -0.24 -8.23
N GLU A 13 2.86 0.35 -9.41
CA GLU A 13 3.93 1.32 -9.70
C GLU A 13 3.79 2.63 -8.90
N GLN A 14 2.60 2.92 -8.36
CA GLN A 14 2.29 4.15 -7.64
C GLN A 14 2.34 3.99 -6.12
N VAL A 15 2.55 2.77 -5.61
CA VAL A 15 2.51 2.46 -4.18
C VAL A 15 3.54 3.28 -3.42
N GLU A 16 4.82 3.21 -3.81
CA GLU A 16 5.93 3.91 -3.12
C GLU A 16 5.70 5.43 -3.05
N PHE A 17 5.20 6.01 -4.15
CA PHE A 17 4.85 7.43 -4.19
C PHE A 17 3.71 7.76 -3.21
N THR A 18 2.68 6.93 -3.17
CA THR A 18 1.50 7.12 -2.32
C THR A 18 1.85 6.96 -0.84
N GLU A 19 2.67 5.97 -0.50
CA GLU A 19 3.20 5.80 0.86
C GLU A 19 3.98 7.03 1.31
N THR A 20 4.91 7.49 0.46
CA THR A 20 5.73 8.69 0.74
C THR A 20 4.84 9.92 0.92
N LEU A 21 3.81 10.08 0.09
CA LEU A 21 2.86 11.18 0.19
C LEU A 21 2.10 11.14 1.51
N LEU A 22 1.51 10.00 1.90
CA LEU A 22 0.78 9.87 3.16
C LEU A 22 1.67 10.15 4.37
N MET A 23 2.88 9.60 4.37
CA MET A 23 3.88 9.89 5.43
C MET A 23 4.22 11.38 5.49
N SER A 24 4.38 12.06 4.35
CA SER A 24 4.66 13.49 4.29
C SER A 24 3.50 14.36 4.80
N LEU A 25 2.27 13.87 4.69
CA LEU A 25 1.06 14.52 5.16
C LEU A 25 0.78 14.27 6.66
N GLY A 26 1.63 13.48 7.32
CA GLY A 26 1.54 13.21 8.76
C GLY A 26 0.83 11.90 9.12
N ALA A 27 0.67 10.98 8.17
CA ALA A 27 0.25 9.61 8.50
C ALA A 27 1.24 9.00 9.51
N VAL A 28 0.70 8.38 10.55
CA VAL A 28 1.51 7.76 11.62
C VAL A 28 2.02 6.38 11.21
N SER A 29 1.30 5.74 10.29
CA SER A 29 1.64 4.44 9.70
C SER A 29 0.99 4.35 8.33
N VAL A 30 1.61 3.59 7.43
CA VAL A 30 0.98 3.21 6.16
C VAL A 30 0.91 1.69 6.07
N THR A 31 -0.19 1.16 5.57
CA THR A 31 -0.38 -0.27 5.31
C THR A 31 -0.81 -0.51 3.87
N LEU A 32 -0.37 -1.62 3.31
CA LEU A 32 -0.71 -2.08 1.96
C LEU A 32 -1.62 -3.29 2.07
N ASP A 33 -2.74 -3.27 1.35
CA ASP A 33 -3.70 -4.37 1.28
C ASP A 33 -4.09 -4.66 -0.17
N ASP A 34 -4.61 -5.85 -0.41
CA ASP A 34 -5.06 -6.30 -1.72
C ASP A 34 -6.38 -5.62 -2.11
N ALA A 35 -6.44 -5.08 -3.33
CA ALA A 35 -7.65 -4.46 -3.86
C ALA A 35 -8.59 -5.43 -4.60
N GLU A 36 -8.06 -6.54 -5.13
CA GLU A 36 -8.75 -7.39 -6.11
C GLU A 36 -8.70 -8.90 -5.78
N ASP A 37 -8.31 -9.28 -4.56
CA ASP A 37 -8.17 -10.69 -4.12
C ASP A 37 -7.22 -11.50 -5.04
N GLN A 38 -6.11 -10.88 -5.41
CA GLN A 38 -5.06 -11.47 -6.20
C GLN A 38 -4.09 -12.28 -5.31
N ALA A 39 -3.95 -13.58 -5.62
CA ALA A 39 -2.98 -14.42 -4.93
C ALA A 39 -1.53 -13.95 -5.21
N LEU A 40 -0.78 -13.71 -4.13
CA LEU A 40 0.66 -13.47 -4.18
C LEU A 40 1.39 -14.81 -3.94
N LEU A 41 2.19 -15.25 -4.91
CA LEU A 41 2.99 -16.47 -4.78
C LEU A 41 4.26 -16.19 -3.97
N GLU A 42 4.88 -17.26 -3.47
CA GLU A 42 6.15 -17.15 -2.75
C GLU A 42 7.23 -16.54 -3.68
N PRO A 43 7.86 -15.41 -3.27
CA PRO A 43 8.85 -14.75 -4.09
C PRO A 43 10.18 -15.48 -4.09
N LEU A 44 10.99 -15.22 -5.11
CA LEU A 44 12.39 -15.66 -5.07
C LEU A 44 13.17 -14.88 -3.99
N PRO A 45 14.30 -15.42 -3.50
CA PRO A 45 15.13 -14.72 -2.53
C PRO A 45 15.50 -13.30 -3.00
N GLY A 46 15.08 -12.28 -2.26
CA GLY A 46 15.36 -10.87 -2.54
C GLY A 46 14.25 -10.12 -3.29
N GLU A 47 13.19 -10.81 -3.71
CA GLU A 47 12.02 -10.17 -4.31
C GLU A 47 10.96 -9.82 -3.26
N THR A 48 10.21 -8.76 -3.49
CA THR A 48 9.06 -8.36 -2.68
C THR A 48 7.93 -7.91 -3.61
N PRO A 49 7.26 -8.87 -4.28
CA PRO A 49 6.17 -8.55 -5.18
C PRO A 49 5.02 -7.91 -4.42
N LEU A 50 4.30 -7.04 -5.10
CA LEU A 50 3.05 -6.45 -4.63
C LEU A 50 1.93 -6.87 -5.59
N TRP A 51 0.69 -6.68 -5.15
CA TRP A 51 -0.49 -6.84 -6.01
C TRP A 51 -0.49 -5.81 -7.14
N ASN A 52 -1.15 -6.12 -8.25
CA ASN A 52 -1.27 -5.19 -9.39
C ASN A 52 -2.02 -3.91 -8.99
N LYS A 53 -3.03 -4.08 -8.14
CA LYS A 53 -3.82 -3.01 -7.52
C LYS A 53 -3.71 -3.15 -6.01
N VAL A 54 -3.33 -2.05 -5.35
CA VAL A 54 -3.05 -2.04 -3.90
C VAL A 54 -3.89 -0.96 -3.24
N ILE A 55 -4.50 -1.29 -2.10
CA ILE A 55 -5.11 -0.33 -1.20
C ILE A 55 -4.02 0.19 -0.25
N VAL A 56 -3.60 1.43 -0.46
CA VAL A 56 -2.69 2.12 0.45
C VAL A 56 -3.51 2.85 1.50
N THR A 57 -3.22 2.58 2.77
CA THR A 57 -4.00 3.10 3.89
C THR A 57 -3.12 3.84 4.88
N GLY A 58 -3.49 5.06 5.28
CA GLY A 58 -2.75 5.86 6.26
C GLY A 58 -3.59 6.84 7.05
#